data_AF-A0A396JHV4-F1
#
_entry.id   AF-A0A396JHV4-F1
#
_cell.length_a   1.000
_cell.length_b   1.000
_cell.length_c   1.000
_cell.angle_alpha   90.00
_cell.angle_beta   90.00
_cell.angle_gamma   90.00
#
_symmetry.space_group_name_H-M   'P 1'
#
loop_
_entity.id
_entity.type
_entity.pdbx_description
1 polymer ?
#
loop_
_entity_poly.entity_id
_entity_poly.type
_entity_poly.pdbx_seq_one_letter_code
_entity_poly.pdbx_strand_id
1 'polypeptide(L)' 'MQIEGKKMVKTLKFVHVMIFFLSLILVAHNCFLVAQNSDAYVPCITVADCPPNTWFKIYRCEKGICRYHKLWIV' A
#
# COMPACT_ATOMS: atom_id res chain seq x y z
N MET A 1 35.17 33.49 -12.56
CA MET A 1 34.96 32.01 -12.48
C MET A 1 34.29 31.52 -11.18
N GLN A 2 34.15 32.33 -10.11
CA GLN A 2 33.49 31.92 -8.86
C GLN A 2 31.94 31.98 -8.87
N ILE A 3 31.34 32.71 -9.81
CA ILE A 3 29.88 32.94 -9.90
C ILE A 3 29.16 31.68 -10.42
N GLU A 4 29.74 31.02 -11.42
CA GLU A 4 29.23 29.77 -11.99
C GLU A 4 29.21 28.62 -10.97
N GLY A 5 30.27 28.47 -10.16
CA GLY A 5 30.34 27.47 -9.10
C GLY A 5 29.30 27.68 -8.00
N LYS A 6 29.07 28.93 -7.55
CA LYS A 6 28.01 29.25 -6.58
C LYS A 6 26.61 28.96 -7.11
N LYS A 7 26.38 29.17 -8.41
CA LYS A 7 25.10 28.89 -9.07
C LYS A 7 24.84 27.38 -9.17
N MET A 8 25.85 26.60 -9.57
CA MET A 8 25.75 25.13 -9.62
C MET A 8 25.49 24.50 -8.25
N VAL A 9 26.16 24.96 -7.19
CA VAL A 9 25.94 24.44 -5.83
C VAL A 9 24.52 24.74 -5.33
N LYS A 10 23.94 25.91 -5.67
CA LYS A 10 22.54 26.22 -5.36
C LYS A 10 21.57 25.32 -6.10
N THR A 11 21.79 25.07 -7.39
CA THR A 11 20.96 24.16 -8.18
C THR A 11 21.04 22.74 -7.65
N LEU A 12 22.24 22.25 -7.30
CA LEU A 12 22.42 20.91 -6.73
C LEU A 12 21.69 20.75 -5.39
N LYS A 13 21.75 21.77 -4.51
CA LYS A 13 21.00 21.79 -3.25
C LYS A 13 19.48 21.77 -3.50
N PHE A 14 19.00 22.52 -4.48
CA PHE A 14 17.58 22.54 -4.84
C PHE A 14 17.11 21.18 -5.37
N VAL A 15 17.88 20.58 -6.28
CA VAL A 15 17.58 19.24 -6.82
C VAL A 15 17.61 18.19 -5.71
N HIS A 16 18.56 18.28 -4.77
CA HIS A 16 18.62 17.37 -3.63
C HIS A 16 17.37 17.45 -2.75
N VAL A 17 16.91 18.67 -2.46
CA VAL A 17 15.67 18.89 -1.69
C VAL A 17 14.44 18.35 -2.45
N MET A 18 14.36 18.58 -3.76
CA MET A 18 13.27 18.04 -4.59
C MET A 18 13.26 16.50 -4.58
N ILE A 19 14.41 15.86 -4.77
CA ILE A 19 14.53 14.39 -4.72
C ILE A 19 14.10 13.88 -3.35
N PHE A 20 14.53 14.53 -2.27
CA PHE A 20 14.14 14.15 -0.91
C PHE A 20 12.62 14.16 -0.72
N PHE A 21 11.94 15.22 -1.16
CA PHE A 21 10.47 15.28 -1.10
C PHE A 21 9.80 14.22 -1.96
N LEU A 22 10.30 13.98 -3.18
CA LEU A 22 9.77 12.94 -4.06
C LEU A 22 9.93 11.54 -3.45
N SER A 23 11.08 11.27 -2.82
CA SER A 23 11.32 10.01 -2.11
C SER A 23 10.35 9.83 -0.94
N LEU A 24 10.08 10.87 -0.14
CA LEU A 24 9.11 10.79 0.95
C LEU A 24 7.69 10.48 0.45
N ILE A 25 7.26 11.13 -0.65
CA ILE A 25 5.95 10.88 -1.26
C ILE A 25 5.84 9.44 -1.75
N LEU A 26 6.87 8.93 -2.43
CA LEU A 26 6.94 7.55 -2.91
C LEU A 26 6.87 6.53 -1.77
N VAL A 27 7.59 6.79 -0.67
CA VAL A 27 7.57 5.92 0.52
C VAL A 27 6.19 5.94 1.17
N ALA A 28 5.59 7.12 1.37
CA ALA A 28 4.26 7.25 1.95
C ALA A 28 3.19 6.52 1.11
N HIS A 29 3.25 6.66 -0.22
CA HIS A 29 2.33 5.98 -1.14
C HIS A 29 2.51 4.46 -1.09
N ASN A 30 3.75 3.96 -1.06
CA ASN A 30 4.01 2.52 -0.91
C ASN A 30 3.53 1.99 0.44
N CYS A 31 3.79 2.70 1.55
CA CYS A 31 3.29 2.29 2.87
C CYS A 31 1.77 2.23 2.91
N PHE A 32 1.08 3.19 2.29
CA PHE A 32 -0.37 3.19 2.19
C PHE A 32 -0.89 2.00 1.38
N LEU A 33 -0.27 1.71 0.24
CA LEU A 33 -0.60 0.53 -0.56
C LEU A 33 -0.35 -0.77 0.20
N VAL A 34 0.76 -0.88 0.93
CA VAL A 34 1.07 -2.06 1.76
C VAL A 34 0.05 -2.23 2.88
N ALA A 35 -0.32 -1.15 3.57
CA ALA A 35 -1.32 -1.16 4.64
C ALA A 35 -2.70 -1.61 4.13
N GLN A 36 -3.16 -1.09 2.99
CA GLN A 36 -4.40 -1.54 2.37
C GLN A 36 -4.33 -3.00 1.90
N ASN A 37 -3.17 -3.45 1.43
CA ASN A 37 -2.98 -4.85 1.08
C ASN A 37 -2.99 -5.75 2.32
N SER A 38 -2.44 -5.33 3.46
CA SER A 38 -2.50 -6.11 4.71
C SER A 38 -3.90 -6.15 5.31
N ASP A 39 -4.66 -5.06 5.24
CA ASP A 39 -6.05 -5.01 5.74
C ASP A 39 -7.01 -5.89 4.93
N ALA A 40 -6.64 -6.30 3.71
CA ALA A 40 -7.40 -7.24 2.90
C ALA A 40 -7.29 -8.70 3.39
N TYR A 41 -6.33 -9.02 4.26
CA TYR A 41 -6.08 -10.38 4.73
C TYR A 41 -6.47 -10.52 6.20
N VAL A 42 -7.75 -10.81 6.44
CA VAL A 42 -8.22 -11.19 7.79
C VAL A 42 -7.69 -12.59 8.09
N PRO A 43 -6.84 -12.79 9.12
CA PRO A 43 -6.37 -14.11 9.50
C PRO A 43 -7.51 -14.94 10.09
N CYS A 44 -7.50 -16.25 9.86
CA CYS A 44 -8.53 -17.16 10.35
C CYS A 44 -7.95 -18.55 10.66
N ILE A 45 -8.55 -19.24 11.62
CA ILE A 45 -8.29 -20.67 11.90
C ILE A 45 -9.47 -21.49 11.40
N THR A 46 -10.68 -20.95 11.55
CA THR A 46 -11.95 -21.54 11.14
C THR A 46 -12.78 -20.50 10.37
N VAL A 47 -13.82 -20.94 9.67
CA VAL A 47 -14.73 -20.03 8.95
C VAL A 47 -15.47 -19.07 9.90
N ALA A 48 -15.60 -19.42 11.18
CA ALA A 48 -16.23 -18.57 12.19
C ALA A 48 -15.40 -17.33 12.55
N ASP A 49 -14.09 -17.33 12.28
CA ASP A 49 -13.21 -16.17 12.46
C ASP A 49 -13.37 -15.13 11.33
N CYS A 50 -14.05 -15.51 10.25
CA CYS A 50 -14.27 -14.64 9.11
C CYS A 50 -15.51 -13.74 9.29
N PRO A 51 -15.56 -12.60 8.57
CA PRO A 51 -16.74 -11.74 8.58
C PRO A 51 -17.99 -12.53 8.19
N PRO A 52 -19.17 -12.18 8.76
CA PRO A 52 -20.40 -12.88 8.46
C PRO A 52 -20.70 -12.82 6.96
N ASN A 53 -21.12 -13.96 6.41
CA ASN A 53 -21.51 -14.06 5.01
C ASN A 53 -22.69 -13.12 4.73
N THR A 54 -22.60 -12.37 3.64
CA THR A 54 -23.71 -11.59 3.11
C THR A 54 -24.29 -12.27 1.87
N TRP A 55 -25.45 -11.82 1.40
CA TRP A 55 -26.16 -12.40 0.24
C TRP A 55 -25.34 -12.48 -1.07
N PHE A 56 -24.21 -11.76 -1.14
CA PHE A 56 -23.34 -11.64 -2.30
C PHE A 56 -21.86 -11.98 -2.00
N LYS A 57 -21.50 -12.17 -0.73
CA LYS A 57 -20.12 -12.46 -0.31
C LYS A 57 -20.12 -13.59 0.71
N ILE A 58 -19.58 -14.72 0.31
CA ILE A 58 -19.32 -15.85 1.19
C ILE A 58 -17.82 -15.86 1.47
N TYR A 59 -17.43 -15.87 2.74
CA TYR A 59 -16.03 -15.97 3.12
C TYR A 59 -15.69 -17.42 3.49
N ARG A 60 -14.52 -17.89 3.06
CA ARG A 60 -13.93 -19.16 3.49
C ARG A 60 -12.56 -18.91 4.07
N CYS A 61 -12.20 -19.69 5.08
CA CYS A 61 -10.85 -19.68 5.61
C CYS A 61 -9.95 -20.57 4.74
N GLU A 62 -9.04 -19.94 3.99
CA GLU A 62 -8.12 -20.63 3.08
C GLU A 62 -6.69 -20.21 3.37
N LYS A 63 -5.81 -21.18 3.68
CA LYS A 63 -4.40 -20.92 4.02
C LYS A 63 -4.22 -19.92 5.17
N GLY A 64 -5.13 -19.97 6.14
CA GLY A 64 -5.09 -19.10 7.32
C GLY A 64 -5.59 -17.67 7.08
N ILE A 65 -6.21 -17.39 5.93
CA ILE A 65 -6.80 -16.08 5.60
C ILE A 65 -8.23 -16.22 5.06
N CYS A 66 -9.10 -15.26 5.40
CA CYS A 66 -10.46 -15.21 4.87
C CYS A 66 -10.46 -14.77 3.41
N ARG A 67 -10.82 -15.67 2.50
CA ARG A 67 -11.01 -15.37 1.07
C ARG A 67 -12.49 -15.23 0.74
N TYR A 68 -12.81 -14.23 -0.06
CA TYR A 68 -14.15 -14.08 -0.60
C TYR A 68 -14.35 -15.05 -1.77
N HIS A 69 -15.47 -15.76 -1.77
CA HIS A 69 -16.00 -16.50 -2.91
C HIS A 69 -17.28 -15.81 -3.36
N LYS A 70 -17.32 -15.41 -4.63
CA LYS A 70 -18.54 -14.89 -5.25
C LYS A 70 -19.49 -16.08 -5.42
N LEU A 71 -20.70 -15.98 -4.86
CA LEU A 71 -21.73 -16.97 -5.12
C LEU A 71 -22.22 -16.76 -6.56
N TRP A 72 -21.75 -17.59 -7.49
CA TRP A 72 -22.29 -17.64 -8.85
C TRP A 72 -23.66 -18.32 -8.78
N ILE A 73 -24.70 -17.54 -8.54
CA ILE A 73 -26.07 -17.98 -8.77
C ILE A 73 -26.25 -17.95 -10.30
N VAL A 74 -26.21 -19.14 -10.93
CA VAL A 74 -26.83 -19.41 -12.24
C VAL A 74 -28.30 -19.69 -12.00
#